data_AF-A0AB39L2M8-F1
#
_entry.id   AF-A0AB39L2M8-F1
#
_cell.length_a   1.000
_cell.length_b   1.000
_cell.length_c   1.000
_cell.angle_alpha   90.00
_cell.angle_beta   90.00
_cell.angle_gamma   90.00
#
_symmetry.space_group_name_H-M   'P 1'
#
loop_
_entity.id
_entity.type
_entity.pdbx_description
1 polymer ?
#
loop_
_entity_poly.entity_id
_entity_poly.type
_entity_poly.pdbx_seq_one_letter_code
_entity_poly.pdbx_strand_id
1 'polypeptide(L)'
;MSASASPHAVAWFRAPARPALEATGGGGAVRFRRVAGAVCLPLLFIDVIIGTLLVPLEDSASAAQTLAFAAASPVAMTILAWMELIGAALYIAGLLTVVGAIRGRGAWPATVLGVLGVPFGLGMAVLSVGHFAALGLVSSGISRGDAAAALDAFHAVAGPLPILFMLTPLVYLFLALAAWRGGLVPPAALGLGILFAAMTAVPGPQWLQMAAYAVGLVLTAWTAWALAAG
;
A
#
# COMPACT_ATOMS: atom_id res chain seq x y z
N MET A 1 70.78 17.24 6.13
CA MET A 1 69.99 17.81 5.02
C MET A 1 68.54 17.39 5.21
N SER A 2 67.66 18.38 5.22
CA SER A 2 66.22 18.31 5.48
C SER A 2 65.44 17.84 4.25
N ALA A 3 64.36 17.07 4.47
CA ALA A 3 63.09 17.08 3.73
C ALA A 3 62.15 16.04 4.39
N SER A 4 61.35 16.40 5.39
CA SER A 4 59.97 16.93 5.28
C SER A 4 58.97 15.94 4.67
N ALA A 5 58.09 15.43 5.53
CA ALA A 5 56.89 14.69 5.16
C ALA A 5 55.90 15.54 4.34
N SER A 6 55.12 14.90 3.46
CA SER A 6 53.79 15.39 3.09
C SER A 6 52.91 14.22 2.63
N PRO A 7 51.83 13.88 3.38
CA PRO A 7 50.80 12.96 2.94
C PRO A 7 49.78 13.72 2.08
N HIS A 8 49.80 13.50 0.77
CA HIS A 8 48.73 13.98 -0.10
C HIS A 8 47.49 13.09 0.05
N ALA A 9 46.68 13.42 1.06
CA ALA A 9 45.29 13.05 1.14
C ALA A 9 44.54 13.69 -0.05
N VAL A 10 44.14 12.85 -1.00
CA VAL A 10 43.34 13.21 -2.18
C VAL A 10 41.90 13.45 -1.72
N ALA A 11 41.63 14.70 -1.31
CA ALA A 11 40.31 15.20 -0.96
C ALA A 11 39.49 15.50 -2.23
N TRP A 12 38.79 14.49 -2.77
CA TRP A 12 37.98 14.67 -4.01
C TRP A 12 36.50 14.29 -3.90
N PHE A 13 35.95 14.21 -2.68
CA PHE A 13 34.50 14.17 -2.48
C PHE A 13 34.07 15.12 -1.36
N ARG A 14 34.31 16.43 -1.53
CA ARG A 14 33.47 17.43 -0.86
C ARG A 14 32.24 17.63 -1.74
N ALA A 15 31.14 16.98 -1.38
CA ALA A 15 29.83 17.35 -1.91
C ALA A 15 29.67 18.88 -1.77
N PRO A 16 29.13 19.59 -2.78
CA PRO A 16 28.88 21.01 -2.64
C PRO A 16 28.03 21.22 -1.38
N ALA A 17 28.50 22.10 -0.50
CA ALA A 17 27.76 22.53 0.67
C ALA A 17 26.36 22.94 0.20
N ARG A 18 25.33 22.18 0.64
CA ARG A 18 23.95 22.54 0.35
C ARG A 18 23.77 23.98 0.83
N PRO A 19 23.32 24.91 -0.03
CA PRO A 19 22.97 26.24 0.44
C PRO A 19 21.92 26.08 1.54
N ALA A 20 22.12 26.81 2.64
CA ALA A 20 21.27 26.82 3.81
C ALA A 20 19.84 27.24 3.43
N LEU A 21 19.01 26.27 3.05
CA LEU A 21 17.56 26.39 2.91
C LEU A 21 16.85 26.29 4.28
N GLU A 22 17.58 26.48 5.37
CA GLU A 22 17.07 26.33 6.75
C GLU A 22 16.47 27.62 7.32
N ALA A 23 16.61 28.75 6.64
CA ALA A 23 15.93 29.99 7.02
C ALA A 23 14.70 30.19 6.13
N THR A 24 13.50 30.02 6.71
CA THR A 24 12.15 30.32 6.19
C THR A 24 11.42 29.19 5.42
N GLY A 25 10.56 28.46 6.14
CA GLY A 25 9.39 27.75 5.57
C GLY A 25 9.55 26.28 5.11
N GLY A 26 10.77 25.80 4.81
CA GLY A 26 10.97 24.46 4.22
C GLY A 26 10.74 23.26 5.16
N GLY A 27 11.10 23.39 6.44
CA GLY A 27 10.98 22.30 7.42
C GLY A 27 9.54 21.90 7.74
N GLY A 28 8.62 22.87 7.76
CA GLY A 28 7.20 22.64 7.99
C GLY A 28 6.56 21.84 6.86
N ALA A 29 6.87 22.17 5.60
CA ALA A 29 6.36 21.45 4.43
C ALA A 29 6.89 20.01 4.34
N VAL A 30 8.17 19.78 4.69
CA VAL A 30 8.76 18.43 4.75
C VAL A 30 8.10 17.61 5.85
N ARG A 31 7.93 18.18 7.04
CA ARG A 31 7.25 17.51 8.17
C ARG A 31 5.79 17.21 7.84
N PHE A 32 5.07 18.15 7.26
CA PHE A 32 3.68 17.96 6.85
C PHE A 32 3.54 16.82 5.85
N ARG A 33 4.36 16.78 4.78
CA ARG A 33 4.35 15.68 3.80
C ARG A 33 4.60 14.32 4.45
N ARG A 34 5.56 14.25 5.37
CA ARG A 34 5.89 13.03 6.10
C ARG A 34 4.75 12.56 6.99
N VAL A 35 4.11 13.47 7.73
CA VAL A 35 2.96 13.15 8.60
C VAL A 35 1.75 12.76 7.76
N ALA A 36 1.42 13.52 6.72
CA ALA A 36 0.31 13.23 5.83
C ALA A 36 0.44 11.83 5.23
N GLY A 37 1.61 11.50 4.68
CA GLY A 37 1.88 10.16 4.15
C GLY A 37 1.91 9.07 5.21
N ALA A 38 2.43 9.35 6.41
CA ALA A 38 2.42 8.39 7.52
C ALA A 38 0.99 8.01 7.93
N VAL A 39 0.07 8.98 8.00
CA VAL A 39 -1.34 8.77 8.37
C VAL A 39 -2.08 7.93 7.32
N CYS A 40 -1.64 7.93 6.06
CA CYS A 40 -2.25 7.09 5.03
C CYS A 40 -2.18 5.59 5.34
N LEU A 41 -1.13 5.13 6.03
CA LEU A 41 -0.95 3.71 6.36
C LEU A 41 -2.06 3.14 7.27
N PRO A 42 -2.36 3.72 8.45
CA PRO A 42 -3.47 3.25 9.28
C PRO A 42 -4.84 3.55 8.66
N LEU A 43 -5.00 4.66 7.93
CA LEU A 43 -6.26 4.98 7.25
C LEU A 43 -6.62 3.91 6.21
N LEU A 44 -5.64 3.35 5.52
CA LEU A 44 -5.87 2.24 4.59
C LEU A 44 -6.47 1.02 5.30
N PHE A 45 -5.97 0.63 6.48
CA PHE A 45 -6.55 -0.51 7.19
C PHE A 45 -7.95 -0.23 7.70
N ILE A 46 -8.24 1.01 8.10
CA ILE A 46 -9.60 1.43 8.44
C ILE A 46 -10.51 1.30 7.21
N ASP A 47 -10.04 1.74 6.05
CA ASP A 47 -10.75 1.61 4.77
C ASP A 47 -11.02 0.15 4.44
N VAL A 48 -10.01 -0.73 4.47
CA VAL A 48 -10.18 -2.18 4.22
C VAL A 48 -11.16 -2.84 5.20
N ILE A 49 -11.11 -2.48 6.49
CA ILE A 49 -12.05 -2.99 7.50
C ILE A 49 -13.48 -2.58 7.15
N ILE A 50 -13.71 -1.29 6.86
CA ILE A 50 -15.03 -0.79 6.50
C ILE A 50 -15.52 -1.48 5.20
N GLY A 51 -14.65 -1.65 4.20
CA GLY A 51 -14.99 -2.27 2.92
C GLY A 51 -15.41 -3.73 3.09
N THR A 52 -14.68 -4.48 3.92
CA THR A 52 -15.00 -5.88 4.23
C THR A 52 -16.30 -6.01 5.03
N LEU A 53 -16.66 -5.01 5.84
CA LEU A 53 -17.94 -4.99 6.55
C LEU A 53 -19.12 -4.64 5.65
N LEU A 54 -18.88 -3.86 4.58
CA LEU A 54 -19.92 -3.46 3.63
C LEU A 54 -20.26 -4.56 2.62
N VAL A 55 -19.27 -5.36 2.21
CA VAL A 55 -19.44 -6.36 1.16
C VAL A 55 -18.84 -7.70 1.62
N PRO A 56 -19.68 -8.73 1.88
CA PRO A 56 -19.20 -10.05 2.27
C PRO A 56 -18.80 -10.91 1.06
N LEU A 57 -18.54 -10.30 -0.11
CA LEU A 57 -18.07 -11.05 -1.27
C LEU A 57 -16.65 -11.53 -1.00
N GLU A 58 -16.38 -12.78 -1.37
CA GLU A 58 -15.02 -13.29 -1.40
C GLU A 58 -14.24 -12.56 -2.51
N ASP A 59 -12.96 -12.29 -2.27
CA ASP A 59 -12.03 -11.64 -3.23
C ASP A 59 -11.85 -12.42 -4.56
N SER A 60 -12.46 -13.60 -4.67
CA SER A 60 -12.45 -14.52 -5.81
C SER A 60 -13.78 -14.59 -6.57
N ALA A 61 -14.71 -13.65 -6.34
CA ALA A 61 -16.01 -13.62 -7.00
C ALA A 61 -15.88 -13.62 -8.54
N SER A 62 -16.65 -14.50 -9.20
CA SER A 62 -16.77 -14.53 -10.66
C SER A 62 -17.47 -13.28 -11.20
N ALA A 63 -17.26 -12.94 -12.47
CA ALA A 63 -17.94 -11.82 -13.13
C ALA A 63 -19.47 -11.87 -12.98
N ALA A 64 -20.06 -13.07 -13.04
CA ALA A 64 -21.48 -13.26 -12.82
C ALA A 64 -21.92 -12.91 -11.37
N GLN A 65 -21.13 -13.28 -10.36
CA GLN A 65 -21.40 -12.92 -8.96
C GLN A 65 -21.23 -11.42 -8.73
N THR A 66 -20.20 -10.81 -9.31
CA THR A 66 -19.97 -9.36 -9.26
C THR A 66 -21.13 -8.58 -9.86
N LEU A 67 -21.63 -9.00 -11.04
CA LEU A 67 -22.79 -8.39 -11.69
C LEU A 67 -24.08 -8.61 -10.90
N ALA A 68 -24.28 -9.80 -10.33
CA ALA A 68 -25.43 -10.08 -9.49
C ALA A 68 -25.46 -9.20 -8.23
N PHE A 69 -24.30 -9.00 -7.59
CA PHE A 69 -24.17 -8.11 -6.45
C PHE A 69 -24.37 -6.64 -6.82
N ALA A 70 -23.78 -6.19 -7.93
CA ALA A 70 -23.98 -4.82 -8.44
C ALA A 70 -25.46 -4.50 -8.69
N ALA A 71 -26.23 -5.48 -9.20
CA ALA A 71 -27.67 -5.33 -9.41
C ALA A 71 -28.47 -5.35 -8.10
N ALA A 72 -28.09 -6.18 -7.13
CA ALA A 72 -28.79 -6.29 -5.85
C ALA A 72 -28.51 -5.11 -4.91
N SER A 73 -27.29 -4.59 -4.93
CA SER A 73 -26.77 -3.63 -3.95
C SER A 73 -25.91 -2.53 -4.60
N PRO A 74 -26.46 -1.72 -5.53
CA PRO A 74 -25.68 -0.76 -6.32
C PRO A 74 -25.00 0.32 -5.46
N VAL A 75 -25.64 0.74 -4.35
CA VAL A 75 -25.06 1.71 -3.42
C VAL A 75 -23.85 1.13 -2.69
N ALA A 76 -23.96 -0.11 -2.17
CA ALA A 76 -22.85 -0.76 -1.47
C ALA A 76 -21.66 -0.98 -2.42
N MET A 77 -21.94 -1.40 -3.65
CA MET A 77 -20.93 -1.57 -4.71
C MET A 77 -20.25 -0.24 -5.08
N THR A 78 -21.00 0.86 -5.14
CA THR A 78 -20.44 2.20 -5.40
C THR A 78 -19.53 2.65 -4.27
N ILE A 79 -19.93 2.43 -3.02
CA ILE A 79 -19.11 2.76 -1.86
C ILE A 79 -17.83 1.93 -1.87
N LEU A 80 -17.94 0.60 -2.09
CA LEU A 80 -16.77 -0.28 -2.19
C LEU A 80 -15.79 0.18 -3.28
N ALA A 81 -16.30 0.49 -4.48
CA ALA A 81 -15.45 0.98 -5.58
C ALA A 81 -14.69 2.26 -5.20
N TRP A 82 -15.35 3.22 -4.54
CA TRP A 82 -14.68 4.43 -4.07
C TRP A 82 -13.65 4.16 -2.98
N MET A 83 -13.98 3.27 -2.06
CA MET A 83 -13.08 2.86 -0.99
C MET A 83 -11.82 2.22 -1.55
N GLU A 84 -11.92 1.26 -2.47
CA GLU A 84 -10.75 0.67 -3.11
C GLU A 84 -9.89 1.70 -3.85
N LEU A 85 -10.50 2.72 -4.48
CA LEU A 85 -9.75 3.78 -5.14
C LEU A 85 -9.02 4.69 -4.12
N ILE A 86 -9.69 5.04 -3.02
CA ILE A 86 -9.10 5.80 -1.93
C ILE A 86 -8.00 4.97 -1.24
N GLY A 87 -8.26 3.71 -0.96
CA GLY A 87 -7.33 2.71 -0.43
C GLY A 87 -6.08 2.60 -1.31
N ALA A 88 -6.23 2.53 -2.64
CA ALA A 88 -5.10 2.52 -3.56
C ALA A 88 -4.23 3.78 -3.42
N ALA A 89 -4.84 4.96 -3.32
CA ALA A 89 -4.13 6.21 -3.11
C ALA A 89 -3.44 6.27 -1.74
N LEU A 90 -4.14 5.86 -0.67
CA LEU A 90 -3.60 5.79 0.70
C LEU A 90 -2.41 4.83 0.77
N TYR A 91 -2.54 3.65 0.15
CA TYR A 91 -1.50 2.66 0.07
C TYR A 91 -0.23 3.21 -0.60
N ILE A 92 -0.36 3.78 -1.81
CA ILE A 92 0.78 4.30 -2.57
C ILE A 92 1.44 5.45 -1.80
N ALA A 93 0.65 6.38 -1.26
CA ALA A 93 1.18 7.52 -0.50
C ALA A 93 1.93 7.06 0.76
N GLY A 94 1.36 6.13 1.53
CA GLY A 94 1.98 5.58 2.73
C GLY A 94 3.26 4.80 2.43
N LEU A 95 3.21 3.92 1.42
CA LEU A 95 4.36 3.12 0.96
C LEU A 95 5.53 4.02 0.56
N LEU A 96 5.29 5.01 -0.32
CA LEU A 96 6.33 5.91 -0.80
C LEU A 96 6.92 6.77 0.32
N THR A 97 6.11 7.10 1.33
CA THR A 97 6.57 7.82 2.53
C THR A 97 7.54 6.98 3.35
N VAL A 98 7.22 5.70 3.57
CA VAL A 98 8.11 4.78 4.28
C VAL A 98 9.41 4.58 3.49
N VAL A 99 9.30 4.25 2.20
CA VAL A 99 10.45 4.05 1.30
C VAL A 99 11.36 5.28 1.31
N GLY A 100 10.78 6.49 1.20
CA GLY A 100 11.52 7.74 1.26
C GLY A 100 12.28 7.93 2.59
N ALA A 101 11.68 7.54 3.71
CA ALA A 101 12.30 7.65 5.03
C ALA A 101 13.47 6.67 5.24
N ILE A 102 13.41 5.48 4.63
CA ILE A 102 14.42 4.42 4.85
C ILE A 102 15.47 4.29 3.75
N ARG A 103 15.31 4.95 2.59
CA ARG A 103 16.22 4.77 1.42
C ARG A 103 17.70 5.01 1.73
N GLY A 104 18.00 5.87 2.72
CA GLY A 104 19.37 6.20 3.13
C GLY A 104 19.97 5.26 4.18
N ARG A 105 19.21 4.33 4.74
CA ARG A 105 19.60 3.49 5.89
C ARG A 105 19.54 1.97 5.62
N GLY A 106 19.31 1.59 4.36
CA GLY A 106 19.27 0.19 3.91
C GLY A 106 18.68 0.12 2.50
N ALA A 107 19.53 0.29 1.48
CA ALA A 107 19.08 0.59 0.12
C ALA A 107 18.20 -0.49 -0.53
N TRP A 108 18.53 -1.78 -0.36
CA TRP A 108 17.89 -2.83 -1.15
C TRP A 108 16.44 -3.18 -0.70
N PRO A 109 16.09 -3.32 0.59
CA PRO A 109 14.71 -3.66 0.98
C PRO A 109 13.74 -2.54 0.65
N ALA A 110 14.19 -1.29 0.78
CA ALA A 110 13.40 -0.10 0.42
C ALA A 110 13.09 -0.06 -1.09
N THR A 111 14.08 -0.39 -1.92
CA THR A 111 13.91 -0.47 -3.37
C THR A 111 13.00 -1.63 -3.76
N VAL A 112 13.20 -2.83 -3.20
CA VAL A 112 12.33 -3.99 -3.45
C VAL A 112 10.90 -3.68 -3.05
N LEU A 113 10.70 -3.09 -1.87
CA LEU A 113 9.39 -2.68 -1.38
C LEU A 113 8.73 -1.64 -2.30
N GLY A 114 9.47 -0.64 -2.77
CA GLY A 114 8.94 0.36 -3.71
C GLY A 114 8.55 -0.26 -5.07
N VAL A 115 9.40 -1.11 -5.62
CA VAL A 115 9.16 -1.75 -6.94
C VAL A 115 8.02 -2.76 -6.88
N LEU A 116 7.95 -3.57 -5.82
CA LEU A 116 6.91 -4.60 -5.67
C LEU A 116 5.61 -4.04 -5.10
N GLY A 117 5.67 -3.00 -4.28
CA GLY A 117 4.50 -2.41 -3.66
C GLY A 117 3.72 -1.47 -4.58
N VAL A 118 4.33 -0.70 -5.49
CA VAL A 118 3.53 0.17 -6.38
C VAL A 118 2.49 -0.61 -7.23
N PRO A 119 2.84 -1.75 -7.86
CA PRO A 119 1.87 -2.60 -8.55
C PRO A 119 0.68 -3.05 -7.70
N PHE A 120 0.82 -3.12 -6.38
CA PHE A 120 -0.26 -3.46 -5.46
C PHE A 120 -1.37 -2.43 -5.42
N GLY A 121 -0.99 -1.16 -5.21
CA GLY A 121 -1.94 -0.06 -5.22
C GLY A 121 -2.65 0.03 -6.57
N LEU A 122 -1.94 -0.27 -7.66
CA LEU A 122 -2.54 -0.36 -9.00
C LEU A 122 -3.56 -1.50 -9.11
N GLY A 123 -3.26 -2.68 -8.53
CA GLY A 123 -4.22 -3.80 -8.47
C GLY A 123 -5.53 -3.41 -7.78
N MET A 124 -5.45 -2.74 -6.64
CA MET A 124 -6.64 -2.25 -5.92
C MET A 124 -7.41 -1.18 -6.71
N ALA A 125 -6.71 -0.28 -7.40
CA ALA A 125 -7.36 0.70 -8.29
C ALA A 125 -8.06 0.01 -9.48
N VAL A 126 -7.49 -1.07 -10.01
CA VAL A 126 -8.11 -1.86 -11.08
C VAL A 126 -9.35 -2.60 -10.59
N LEU A 127 -9.35 -3.14 -9.37
CA LEU A 127 -10.55 -3.72 -8.75
C LEU A 127 -11.68 -2.69 -8.65
N SER A 128 -11.36 -1.48 -8.19
CA SER A 128 -12.31 -0.35 -8.16
C SER A 128 -12.93 -0.06 -9.53
N VAL A 129 -12.10 0.03 -10.57
CA VAL A 129 -12.58 0.25 -11.94
C VAL A 129 -13.45 -0.92 -12.41
N GLY A 130 -13.11 -2.16 -12.05
CA GLY A 130 -13.95 -3.34 -12.31
C GLY A 130 -15.33 -3.24 -11.66
N HIS A 131 -15.41 -2.71 -10.45
CA HIS A 131 -16.69 -2.47 -9.77
C HIS A 131 -17.53 -1.39 -10.44
N PHE A 132 -16.92 -0.27 -10.87
CA PHE A 132 -17.61 0.74 -11.67
C PHE A 132 -18.05 0.21 -13.04
N ALA A 133 -17.24 -0.63 -13.68
CA ALA A 133 -17.59 -1.30 -14.93
C ALA A 133 -18.81 -2.21 -14.74
N ALA A 134 -18.85 -3.02 -13.67
CA ALA A 134 -20.00 -3.86 -13.35
C ALA A 134 -21.29 -3.04 -13.14
N LEU A 135 -21.21 -1.92 -12.41
CA LEU A 135 -22.33 -0.98 -12.25
C LEU A 135 -22.81 -0.39 -13.59
N GLY A 136 -21.87 0.02 -14.45
CA GLY A 136 -22.16 0.52 -15.80
C GLY A 136 -22.84 -0.54 -16.68
N LEU A 137 -22.35 -1.79 -16.65
CA LEU A 137 -22.92 -2.88 -17.43
C LEU A 137 -24.34 -3.24 -16.97
N VAL A 138 -24.59 -3.29 -15.65
CA VAL A 138 -25.93 -3.53 -15.10
C VAL A 138 -26.91 -2.43 -15.51
N SER A 139 -26.47 -1.16 -15.54
CA SER A 139 -27.32 -0.02 -15.91
C SER A 139 -27.51 0.17 -17.41
N SER A 140 -26.66 -0.46 -18.25
CA SER A 140 -26.70 -0.32 -19.71
C SER A 140 -27.85 -1.06 -20.41
N GLY A 141 -28.54 -1.97 -19.70
CA GLY A 141 -29.67 -2.74 -20.24
C GLY A 141 -29.28 -3.87 -21.21
N ILE A 142 -27.98 -4.15 -21.38
CA ILE A 142 -27.50 -5.31 -22.16
C ILE A 142 -27.86 -6.64 -21.48
N SER A 143 -27.80 -7.73 -22.24
CA SER A 143 -28.09 -9.06 -21.69
C SER A 143 -27.07 -9.44 -20.60
N ARG A 144 -27.49 -10.25 -19.61
CA ARG A 144 -26.57 -10.73 -18.56
C ARG A 144 -25.37 -11.49 -19.13
N GLY A 145 -25.56 -12.23 -20.23
CA GLY A 145 -24.50 -12.97 -20.89
C GLY A 145 -23.44 -12.04 -21.51
N ASP A 146 -23.89 -10.99 -22.20
CA ASP A 146 -22.99 -10.01 -22.81
C ASP A 146 -22.28 -9.16 -21.76
N ALA A 147 -22.98 -8.79 -20.67
CA ALA A 147 -22.39 -8.09 -19.54
C ALA A 147 -21.27 -8.93 -18.88
N ALA A 148 -21.51 -10.23 -18.66
CA ALA A 148 -20.50 -11.12 -18.10
C ALA A 148 -19.28 -11.25 -19.02
N ALA A 149 -19.50 -11.45 -20.33
CA ALA A 149 -18.42 -11.52 -21.31
C ALA A 149 -17.60 -10.23 -21.39
N ALA A 150 -18.25 -9.07 -21.31
CA ALA A 150 -17.58 -7.77 -21.29
C ALA A 150 -16.74 -7.57 -20.02
N LEU A 151 -17.24 -8.00 -18.86
CA LEU A 151 -16.51 -7.91 -17.59
C LEU A 151 -15.33 -8.90 -17.55
N ASP A 152 -15.50 -10.11 -18.08
CA ASP A 152 -14.40 -11.07 -18.22
C ASP A 152 -13.32 -10.55 -19.17
N ALA A 153 -13.71 -9.93 -20.28
CA ALA A 153 -12.76 -9.30 -21.19
C ALA A 153 -12.00 -8.13 -20.52
N PHE A 154 -12.70 -7.34 -19.70
CA PHE A 154 -12.07 -6.31 -18.88
C PHE A 154 -11.03 -6.89 -17.91
N HIS A 155 -11.38 -7.95 -17.17
CA HIS A 155 -10.45 -8.63 -16.27
C HIS A 155 -9.26 -9.25 -17.02
N ALA A 156 -9.47 -9.78 -18.22
CA ALA A 156 -8.40 -10.32 -19.06
C ALA A 156 -7.40 -9.23 -19.50
N VAL A 157 -7.88 -8.01 -19.81
CA VAL A 157 -7.03 -6.86 -20.16
C VAL A 157 -6.27 -6.33 -18.94
N ALA A 158 -6.93 -6.29 -17.78
CA ALA A 158 -6.30 -5.96 -16.50
C ALA A 158 -5.16 -6.93 -16.13
N GLY A 159 -5.19 -8.16 -16.68
CA GLY A 159 -4.12 -9.13 -16.56
C GLY A 159 -3.87 -9.55 -15.10
N PRO A 160 -2.61 -9.67 -14.66
CA PRO A 160 -2.31 -10.17 -13.31
C PRO A 160 -2.50 -9.13 -12.21
N LEU A 161 -2.84 -7.86 -12.51
CA LEU A 161 -2.90 -6.80 -11.51
C LEU A 161 -3.86 -7.09 -10.34
N PRO A 162 -5.07 -7.63 -10.55
CA PRO A 162 -5.94 -8.06 -9.44
C PRO A 162 -5.34 -9.21 -8.63
N ILE A 163 -4.66 -10.16 -9.28
CA ILE A 163 -3.99 -11.27 -8.60
C ILE A 163 -2.82 -10.76 -7.75
N LEU A 164 -2.13 -9.71 -8.22
CA LEU A 164 -1.07 -9.10 -7.42
C LEU A 164 -1.64 -8.66 -6.08
N PHE A 165 -2.84 -8.07 -5.98
CA PHE A 165 -3.46 -7.70 -4.69
C PHE A 165 -3.53 -8.86 -3.67
N MET A 166 -3.52 -10.13 -4.09
CA MET A 166 -3.50 -11.27 -3.17
C MET A 166 -2.16 -11.44 -2.43
N LEU A 167 -1.06 -10.90 -2.94
CA LEU A 167 0.25 -10.96 -2.25
C LEU A 167 0.41 -9.83 -1.20
N THR A 168 -0.67 -9.08 -0.89
CA THR A 168 -0.66 -7.91 0.02
C THR A 168 0.06 -8.25 1.32
N PRO A 169 -0.15 -9.43 1.92
CA PRO A 169 0.51 -9.78 3.16
C PRO A 169 2.02 -9.89 3.06
N LEU A 170 2.55 -10.33 1.90
CA LEU A 170 3.99 -10.36 1.66
C LEU A 170 4.55 -8.95 1.60
N VAL A 171 3.82 -7.99 1.01
CA VAL A 171 4.29 -6.61 0.95
C VAL A 171 4.36 -5.98 2.34
N TYR A 172 3.39 -6.24 3.22
CA TYR A 172 3.46 -5.77 4.60
C TYR A 172 4.55 -6.46 5.42
N LEU A 173 4.86 -7.72 5.13
CA LEU A 173 6.03 -8.39 5.70
C LEU A 173 7.33 -7.71 5.25
N PHE A 174 7.46 -7.41 3.95
CA PHE A 174 8.62 -6.68 3.43
C PHE A 174 8.69 -5.25 3.96
N LEU A 175 7.55 -4.58 4.17
CA LEU A 175 7.46 -3.28 4.83
C LEU A 175 8.03 -3.35 6.25
N ALA A 176 7.58 -4.30 7.05
CA ALA A 176 8.07 -4.50 8.42
C ALA A 176 9.57 -4.81 8.45
N LEU A 177 10.03 -5.68 7.55
CA LEU A 177 11.45 -6.02 7.39
C LEU A 177 12.27 -4.77 7.02
N ALA A 178 11.82 -3.99 6.04
CA ALA A 178 12.51 -2.80 5.57
C ALA A 178 12.53 -1.68 6.62
N ALA A 179 11.42 -1.49 7.34
CA ALA A 179 11.31 -0.53 8.43
C ALA A 179 12.24 -0.91 9.60
N TRP A 180 12.30 -2.19 9.99
CA TRP A 180 13.23 -2.67 11.00
C TRP A 180 14.70 -2.51 10.55
N ARG A 181 15.02 -2.97 9.33
CA ARG A 181 16.36 -2.90 8.74
C ARG A 181 16.86 -1.47 8.55
N GLY A 182 15.95 -0.54 8.29
CA GLY A 182 16.22 0.90 8.18
C GLY A 182 16.27 1.65 9.51
N GLY A 183 16.08 0.94 10.63
CA GLY A 183 16.11 1.53 11.99
C GLY A 183 14.92 2.42 12.32
N LEU A 184 13.80 2.27 11.61
CA LEU A 184 12.57 3.03 11.84
C LEU A 184 11.75 2.44 13.00
N VAL A 185 11.68 1.12 13.09
CA VAL A 185 10.90 0.38 14.10
C VAL A 185 11.77 -0.72 14.74
N PRO A 186 11.47 -1.17 15.96
CA PRO A 186 12.18 -2.29 16.58
C PRO A 186 11.80 -3.64 15.93
N PRO A 187 12.57 -4.72 16.18
CA PRO A 187 12.32 -6.05 15.62
C PRO A 187 10.91 -6.60 15.87
N ALA A 188 10.24 -6.17 16.94
CA ALA A 188 8.88 -6.58 17.27
C ALA A 188 7.87 -6.29 16.14
N ALA A 189 8.10 -5.25 15.31
CA ALA A 189 7.28 -4.97 14.14
C ALA A 189 7.32 -6.09 13.08
N LEU A 190 8.44 -6.83 12.99
CA LEU A 190 8.55 -8.01 12.12
C LEU A 190 7.60 -9.11 12.58
N GLY A 191 7.44 -9.29 13.89
CA GLY A 191 6.47 -10.23 14.46
C GLY A 191 5.03 -9.91 14.04
N LEU A 192 4.65 -8.63 14.02
CA LEU A 192 3.34 -8.20 13.51
C LEU A 192 3.19 -8.46 12.01
N GLY A 193 4.23 -8.20 11.20
CA GLY A 193 4.22 -8.49 9.77
C GLY A 193 4.08 -9.99 9.47
N ILE A 194 4.80 -10.84 10.21
CA ILE A 194 4.69 -12.32 10.11
C ILE A 194 3.30 -12.78 10.53
N LEU A 195 2.79 -12.27 11.65
CA LEU A 195 1.47 -12.64 12.16
C LEU A 195 0.38 -12.24 11.16
N PHE A 196 0.44 -11.03 10.61
CA PHE A 196 -0.45 -10.58 9.55
C PHE A 196 -0.43 -11.54 8.37
N ALA A 197 0.76 -11.82 7.82
CA ALA A 197 0.93 -12.73 6.70
C ALA A 197 0.40 -14.14 6.96
N ALA A 198 0.67 -14.69 8.15
CA ALA A 198 0.20 -16.01 8.54
C ALA A 198 -1.34 -16.06 8.65
N MET A 199 -1.96 -15.04 9.24
CA MET A 199 -3.42 -15.00 9.40
C MET A 199 -4.15 -14.84 8.06
N THR A 200 -3.60 -14.05 7.14
CA THR A 200 -4.17 -13.87 5.79
C THR A 200 -3.92 -15.04 4.85
N ALA A 201 -2.89 -15.85 5.10
CA ALA A 201 -2.57 -17.02 4.27
C ALA A 201 -3.49 -18.22 4.53
N VAL A 202 -4.19 -18.22 5.67
CA VAL A 202 -5.10 -19.30 6.05
C VAL A 202 -6.54 -18.89 5.69
N PRO A 203 -7.20 -19.57 4.74
CA PRO A 203 -8.63 -19.39 4.51
C PRO A 203 -9.37 -19.65 5.82
N GLY A 204 -10.23 -18.72 6.21
CA GLY A 204 -10.86 -18.78 7.51
C GLY A 204 -12.08 -17.88 7.65
N PRO A 205 -12.78 -17.99 8.78
CA PRO A 205 -13.98 -17.22 9.06
C PRO A 205 -13.68 -15.72 9.08
N GLN A 206 -14.72 -14.90 8.85
CA GLN A 206 -14.61 -13.44 8.81
C GLN A 206 -13.90 -12.84 10.04
N TRP A 207 -14.09 -13.40 11.23
CA TRP A 207 -13.41 -12.93 12.45
C TRP A 207 -11.89 -13.06 12.37
N LEU A 208 -11.36 -14.08 11.68
CA LEU A 208 -9.92 -14.26 11.48
C LEU A 208 -9.37 -13.17 10.55
N GLN A 209 -10.09 -12.83 9.49
CA GLN A 209 -9.75 -11.73 8.59
C GLN A 209 -9.78 -10.38 9.31
N MET A 210 -10.82 -10.12 10.12
CA MET A 210 -10.90 -8.92 10.96
C MET A 210 -9.73 -8.82 11.94
N ALA A 211 -9.37 -9.94 12.57
CA ALA A 211 -8.21 -10.00 13.46
C ALA A 211 -6.90 -9.75 12.70
N ALA A 212 -6.76 -10.25 11.47
CA ALA A 212 -5.61 -9.96 10.62
C ALA A 212 -5.54 -8.45 10.30
N TYR A 213 -6.65 -7.83 9.90
CA TYR A 213 -6.70 -6.39 9.64
C TYR A 213 -6.39 -5.56 10.88
N ALA A 214 -6.79 -6.00 12.07
CA ALA A 214 -6.38 -5.36 13.32
C ALA A 214 -4.86 -5.43 13.55
N VAL A 215 -4.22 -6.59 13.27
CA VAL A 215 -2.76 -6.72 13.34
C VAL A 215 -2.06 -5.79 12.34
N GLY A 216 -2.56 -5.74 11.11
CA GLY A 216 -2.05 -4.83 10.08
C GLY A 216 -2.23 -3.35 10.44
N LEU A 217 -3.36 -2.99 11.06
CA LEU A 217 -3.62 -1.65 11.61
C LEU A 217 -2.61 -1.30 12.70
N VAL A 218 -2.33 -2.21 13.63
CA VAL A 218 -1.33 -1.97 14.69
C VAL A 218 0.07 -1.78 14.08
N LEU A 219 0.47 -2.62 13.13
CA LEU A 219 1.76 -2.49 12.44
C LEU A 219 1.89 -1.14 11.73
N THR A 220 0.87 -0.74 10.97
CA THR A 220 0.86 0.52 10.21
C THR A 220 0.76 1.74 11.09
N ALA A 221 -0.04 1.71 12.16
CA ALA A 221 -0.12 2.78 13.15
C ALA A 221 1.23 2.97 13.88
N TRP A 222 1.90 1.88 14.24
CA TRP A 222 3.23 1.96 14.86
C TRP A 222 4.26 2.55 13.89
N THR A 223 4.27 2.08 12.64
CA THR A 223 5.15 2.60 11.59
C THR A 223 4.88 4.10 11.34
N ALA A 224 3.61 4.50 11.28
CA ALA A 224 3.19 5.88 11.13
C ALA A 224 3.64 6.76 12.30
N TRP A 225 3.49 6.27 13.53
CA TRP A 225 3.97 6.96 14.73
C TRP A 225 5.49 7.14 14.70
N ALA A 226 6.25 6.10 14.37
CA ALA A 226 7.71 6.18 14.24
C ALA A 226 8.14 7.17 13.14
N LEU A 227 7.39 7.21 12.03
CA LEU A 227 7.58 8.22 10.99
C LEU A 227 7.25 9.62 11.50
N ALA A 228 6.22 9.84 12.30
CA ALA A 228 5.87 11.17 12.80
C ALA A 228 6.79 11.68 13.91
N ALA A 229 7.40 10.77 14.69
CA ALA A 229 8.22 11.10 15.85
C ALA A 229 9.70 11.40 15.53
N GLY A 230 10.25 10.78 14.48
CA GLY A 230 11.61 11.08 13.98
C GLY A 230 11.64 12.26 13.02
#